data_AF-G9KFB6-F1
#
_entry.id   AF-G9KFB6-F1
#
_cell.length_a   1.000
_cell.length_b   1.000
_cell.length_c   1.000
_cell.angle_alpha   90.00
_cell.angle_beta   90.00
_cell.angle_gamma   90.00
#
_symmetry.space_group_name_H-M   'P 1'
#
loop_
_entity.id
_entity.type
_entity.pdbx_description
1 polymer ?
#
loop_
_entity_poly.entity_id
_entity_poly.type
_entity_poly.pdbx_seq_one_letter_code
_entity_poly.pdbx_strand_id
1 'polypeptide(L)'
;NIRINGCAIQCRVTTEDPARSFQPDTGRIEVFRSGEGMGIRLDNASAFQGAVISPHYDSLLVKVIAHGKDHPTAATKMSRALAEFRVRGVKTNIPFLQNVLNNQQFLAGTVDTQFIDENPDLFQLRPAQNRAQKLLHYLGHVMVNGPSTPIPVKASPSPTDPLVPAVPIGPP
;
A
#
# COMPACT_ATOMS: atom_id res chain seq x y z
N ASN A 1 -35.84 -6.03 -18.43
CA ASN A 1 -35.11 -4.91 -19.10
C ASN A 1 -33.73 -4.75 -18.50
N ILE A 2 -32.68 -5.02 -19.28
CA ILE A 2 -31.26 -4.83 -18.90
C ILE A 2 -30.79 -3.52 -19.54
N ARG A 3 -30.11 -2.66 -18.76
CA ARG A 3 -29.60 -1.36 -19.22
C ARG A 3 -28.16 -1.16 -18.74
N ILE A 4 -27.33 -0.50 -19.55
CA ILE A 4 -26.00 -0.05 -19.13
C ILE A 4 -26.18 1.12 -18.16
N ASN A 5 -25.46 1.09 -17.04
CA ASN A 5 -25.48 2.15 -16.04
C ASN A 5 -24.05 2.54 -15.64
N GLY A 6 -23.51 3.52 -16.35
CA GLY A 6 -22.18 4.07 -16.09
C GLY A 6 -21.05 3.10 -16.43
N CYS A 7 -19.93 3.24 -15.72
CA CYS A 7 -18.71 2.48 -15.90
C CYS A 7 -18.19 1.97 -14.55
N ALA A 8 -17.51 0.82 -14.56
CA ALA A 8 -16.84 0.28 -13.39
C ALA A 8 -15.40 -0.15 -13.73
N ILE A 9 -14.48 0.10 -12.79
CA ILE A 9 -13.07 -0.29 -12.89
C ILE A 9 -12.74 -1.17 -11.68
N GLN A 10 -12.04 -2.28 -11.91
CA GLN A 10 -11.54 -3.14 -10.85
C GLN A 10 -10.01 -3.07 -10.80
N CYS A 11 -9.46 -2.86 -9.61
CA CYS A 11 -8.05 -3.02 -9.32
C CYS A 11 -7.86 -4.17 -8.32
N ARG A 12 -6.88 -5.05 -8.59
CA ARG A 12 -6.42 -6.06 -7.64
C ARG A 12 -5.25 -5.48 -6.86
N VAL A 13 -5.46 -5.22 -5.58
CA VAL A 13 -4.37 -4.83 -4.68
C VAL A 13 -3.69 -6.11 -4.20
N THR A 14 -2.39 -6.24 -4.51
CA THR A 14 -1.59 -7.43 -4.22
C THR A 14 -0.38 -7.06 -3.34
N THR A 15 0.35 -8.06 -2.85
CA THR A 15 1.66 -7.85 -2.19
C THR A 15 2.84 -7.75 -3.16
N GLU A 16 2.61 -7.74 -4.46
CA GLU A 16 3.66 -7.64 -5.47
C GLU A 16 4.38 -6.29 -5.39
N ASP A 17 5.71 -6.30 -5.32
CA ASP A 17 6.53 -5.09 -5.30
C ASP A 17 6.94 -4.70 -6.74
N PRO A 18 6.37 -3.62 -7.33
CA PRO A 18 6.71 -3.24 -8.70
C PRO A 18 8.19 -2.79 -8.84
N ALA A 19 8.85 -2.40 -7.74
CA ALA A 19 10.28 -2.07 -7.75
C ALA A 19 11.19 -3.32 -7.79
N ARG A 20 10.61 -4.51 -7.53
CA ARG A 20 11.31 -5.81 -7.55
C ARG A 20 10.66 -6.76 -8.54
N SER A 21 10.35 -6.26 -9.74
CA SER A 21 9.76 -7.05 -10.82
C SER A 21 8.49 -7.81 -10.39
N PHE A 22 7.63 -7.16 -9.59
CA PHE A 22 6.38 -7.70 -9.06
C PHE A 22 6.55 -8.97 -8.21
N GLN A 23 7.72 -9.16 -7.60
CA GLN A 23 7.90 -10.22 -6.62
C GLN A 23 6.90 -10.05 -5.46
N PRO A 24 6.09 -11.07 -5.12
CA PRO A 24 5.19 -11.03 -3.97
C PRO A 24 5.95 -10.90 -2.66
N ASP A 25 5.58 -9.91 -1.86
CA ASP A 25 6.06 -9.76 -0.50
C ASP A 25 5.23 -10.63 0.46
N THR A 26 5.84 -11.04 1.57
CA THR A 26 5.24 -11.92 2.57
C THR A 26 5.44 -11.38 3.98
N GLY A 27 4.67 -11.90 4.93
CA GLY A 27 4.78 -11.49 6.33
C GLY A 27 3.49 -10.92 6.89
N ARG A 28 3.60 -10.26 8.04
CA ARG A 28 2.44 -9.81 8.81
C ARG A 28 2.00 -8.42 8.36
N ILE A 29 0.71 -8.26 8.09
CA ILE A 29 0.10 -6.95 7.89
C ILE A 29 -0.03 -6.26 9.25
N GLU A 30 0.74 -5.20 9.47
CA GLU A 30 0.73 -4.41 10.70
C GLU A 30 -0.45 -3.44 10.75
N VAL A 31 -0.75 -2.83 9.59
CA VAL A 31 -1.82 -1.86 9.43
C VAL A 31 -2.55 -2.18 8.13
N PHE A 32 -3.88 -2.24 8.22
CA PHE A 32 -4.75 -2.35 7.06
C PHE A 32 -5.91 -1.36 7.21
N ARG A 33 -5.90 -0.29 6.43
CA ARG A 33 -7.02 0.64 6.30
C ARG A 33 -7.42 0.74 4.85
N SER A 34 -8.69 0.47 4.57
CA SER A 34 -9.31 0.57 3.26
C SER A 34 -9.62 2.02 2.88
N GLY A 35 -9.56 2.32 1.59
CA GLY A 35 -10.18 3.52 1.00
C GLY A 35 -11.61 3.19 0.58
N GLU A 36 -12.59 3.86 1.17
CA GLU A 36 -14.02 3.56 1.03
C GLU A 36 -14.83 4.77 0.53
N GLY A 37 -16.15 4.69 0.61
CA GLY A 37 -17.08 5.78 0.29
C GLY A 37 -17.86 5.59 -1.01
N MET A 38 -18.57 6.64 -1.41
CA MET A 38 -19.54 6.57 -2.50
C MET A 38 -18.95 6.03 -3.81
N GLY A 39 -19.56 4.97 -4.32
CA GLY A 39 -19.16 4.30 -5.56
C GLY A 39 -17.90 3.45 -5.43
N ILE A 40 -17.48 3.08 -4.21
CA ILE A 40 -16.42 2.10 -3.97
C ILE A 40 -17.02 0.84 -3.35
N ARG A 41 -16.68 -0.31 -3.92
CA ARG A 41 -16.94 -1.65 -3.39
C ARG A 41 -15.60 -2.34 -3.12
N LEU A 42 -15.53 -3.04 -2.01
CA LEU A 42 -14.37 -3.83 -1.61
C LEU A 42 -14.77 -5.30 -1.47
N ASP A 43 -14.07 -6.18 -2.17
CA ASP A 43 -14.16 -7.62 -1.99
C ASP A 43 -12.85 -8.11 -1.37
N ASN A 44 -12.85 -8.23 -0.04
CA ASN A 44 -11.69 -8.66 0.74
C ASN A 44 -11.49 -10.18 0.58
N ALA A 45 -10.25 -10.59 0.33
CA ALA A 45 -9.88 -12.01 0.28
C ALA A 45 -9.26 -12.46 1.61
N SER A 46 -8.05 -11.97 1.89
CA SER A 46 -7.22 -12.46 3.00
C SER A 46 -6.59 -11.34 3.83
N ALA A 47 -6.86 -10.09 3.47
CA ALA A 47 -6.21 -8.94 4.08
C ALA A 47 -7.06 -8.34 5.20
N PHE A 48 -6.57 -8.47 6.43
CA PHE A 48 -7.05 -7.76 7.61
C PHE A 48 -5.85 -7.43 8.51
N GLN A 49 -6.04 -6.52 9.45
CA GLN A 49 -4.97 -6.15 10.36
C GLN A 49 -4.50 -7.36 11.20
N GLY A 50 -3.20 -7.63 11.19
CA GLY A 50 -2.59 -8.77 11.86
C GLY A 50 -2.52 -10.05 11.02
N ALA A 51 -3.15 -10.11 9.84
CA ALA A 51 -3.07 -11.25 8.94
C ALA A 51 -1.62 -11.53 8.51
N VAL A 52 -1.27 -12.80 8.33
CA VAL A 52 0.04 -13.23 7.84
C VAL A 52 -0.11 -13.70 6.41
N ILE A 53 0.56 -13.01 5.49
CA ILE A 53 0.57 -13.34 4.08
C ILE A 53 1.62 -14.42 3.83
N SER A 54 1.15 -15.57 3.35
CA SER A 54 1.94 -16.74 3.03
C SER A 54 2.48 -16.67 1.59
N PRO A 55 3.69 -17.18 1.31
CA PRO A 55 4.21 -17.31 -0.05
C PRO A 55 3.49 -18.38 -0.90
N HIS A 56 2.67 -19.23 -0.28
CA HIS A 56 2.14 -20.44 -0.93
C HIS A 56 0.87 -20.21 -1.77
N TYR A 57 0.25 -19.04 -1.68
CA TYR A 57 -0.98 -18.70 -2.39
C TYR A 57 -0.81 -17.40 -3.19
N ASP A 58 -1.84 -17.06 -3.97
CA ASP A 58 -1.88 -15.77 -4.68
C ASP A 58 -1.73 -14.60 -3.70
N SER A 59 -1.05 -13.55 -4.15
CA SER A 59 -0.68 -12.36 -3.38
C SER A 59 -1.83 -11.36 -3.22
N LEU A 60 -3.05 -11.72 -3.64
CA LEU A 60 -4.23 -10.86 -3.61
C LEU A 60 -4.64 -10.51 -2.17
N LEU A 61 -4.66 -9.21 -1.88
CA LEU A 61 -5.15 -8.67 -0.62
C LEU A 61 -6.65 -8.36 -0.70
N VAL A 62 -7.03 -7.52 -1.66
CA VAL A 62 -8.39 -7.01 -1.84
C VAL A 62 -8.63 -6.64 -3.30
N LYS A 63 -9.86 -6.86 -3.78
CA LYS A 63 -10.34 -6.27 -5.04
C LYS A 63 -11.05 -4.97 -4.71
N VAL A 64 -10.59 -3.88 -5.31
CA VAL A 64 -11.23 -2.57 -5.22
C VAL A 64 -11.99 -2.35 -6.51
N ILE A 65 -13.29 -2.08 -6.41
CA ILE A 65 -14.15 -1.79 -7.55
C ILE A 65 -14.69 -0.36 -7.40
N ALA A 66 -14.42 0.49 -8.38
CA ALA A 66 -14.96 1.84 -8.43
C ALA A 66 -16.04 1.92 -9.52
N HIS A 67 -17.17 2.55 -9.19
CA HIS A 67 -18.27 2.82 -10.12
C HIS A 67 -18.51 4.33 -10.29
N GLY A 68 -18.71 4.75 -11.53
CA GLY A 68 -18.94 6.14 -11.92
C GLY A 68 -19.92 6.26 -13.08
N LYS A 69 -20.37 7.49 -13.36
CA LYS A 69 -21.25 7.79 -14.50
C LYS A 69 -20.55 7.57 -15.86
N ASP A 70 -19.23 7.67 -15.88
CA ASP A 70 -18.33 7.50 -17.02
C ASP A 70 -16.98 6.94 -16.53
N HIS A 71 -16.11 6.56 -17.48
CA HIS A 71 -14.80 5.98 -17.20
C HIS A 71 -13.86 6.93 -16.41
N PRO A 72 -13.70 8.22 -16.78
CA PRO A 72 -12.87 9.15 -16.01
C PRO A 72 -13.36 9.34 -14.56
N THR A 73 -14.67 9.37 -14.33
CA THR A 73 -15.24 9.45 -12.97
C THR A 73 -14.92 8.20 -12.15
N ALA A 74 -15.04 7.00 -12.75
CA ALA A 74 -14.67 5.76 -12.08
C ALA A 74 -13.17 5.71 -11.76
N ALA A 75 -12.31 6.14 -12.70
CA ALA A 75 -10.86 6.21 -12.51
C ALA A 75 -10.46 7.20 -11.41
N THR A 76 -11.09 8.37 -11.36
CA THR A 76 -10.85 9.37 -10.29
C THR A 76 -11.24 8.82 -8.93
N LYS A 77 -12.40 8.16 -8.82
CA LYS A 77 -12.84 7.51 -7.57
C LYS A 77 -11.88 6.40 -7.13
N MET A 78 -11.40 5.58 -8.08
CA MET A 78 -10.42 4.52 -7.83
C MET A 78 -9.09 5.10 -7.36
N SER A 79 -8.56 6.11 -8.05
CA SER A 79 -7.29 6.77 -7.71
C SER A 79 -7.31 7.33 -6.28
N ARG A 80 -8.40 8.00 -5.90
CA ARG A 80 -8.62 8.46 -4.52
C ARG A 80 -8.73 7.32 -3.51
N ALA A 81 -9.48 6.26 -3.82
CA ALA A 81 -9.61 5.12 -2.90
C ALA A 81 -8.23 4.47 -2.65
N LEU A 82 -7.46 4.22 -3.72
CA LEU A 82 -6.09 3.69 -3.61
C LEU A 82 -5.14 4.65 -2.87
N ALA A 83 -5.30 5.97 -3.02
CA ALA A 83 -4.51 6.97 -2.28
C ALA A 83 -4.83 6.99 -0.77
N GLU A 84 -6.04 6.59 -0.38
CA GLU A 84 -6.48 6.51 1.01
C GLU A 84 -6.08 5.18 1.68
N PHE A 85 -5.87 4.11 0.91
CA PHE A 85 -5.40 2.83 1.43
C PHE A 85 -4.11 2.99 2.24
N ARG A 86 -4.07 2.35 3.41
CA ARG A 86 -2.86 2.24 4.24
C ARG A 86 -2.61 0.77 4.54
N VAL A 87 -1.62 0.21 3.86
CA VAL A 87 -1.11 -1.13 4.10
C VAL A 87 0.33 -1.00 4.63
N ARG A 88 0.62 -1.63 5.77
CA ARG A 88 1.95 -1.68 6.40
C ARG A 88 2.30 -3.12 6.75
N GLY A 89 3.59 -3.40 6.84
CA GLY A 89 4.13 -4.75 7.07
C GLY A 89 4.46 -5.52 5.79
N VAL A 90 3.82 -5.18 4.66
CA VAL A 90 4.12 -5.74 3.33
C VAL A 90 4.12 -4.63 2.27
N LYS A 91 4.84 -4.85 1.17
CA LYS A 91 4.75 -4.05 -0.06
C LYS A 91 3.42 -4.29 -0.77
N THR A 92 3.06 -3.36 -1.67
CA THR A 92 1.86 -3.49 -2.50
C THR A 92 2.08 -2.89 -3.88
N ASN A 93 1.30 -3.35 -4.85
CA ASN A 93 1.29 -2.84 -6.22
C ASN A 93 0.56 -1.49 -6.39
N ILE A 94 0.04 -0.89 -5.31
CA ILE A 94 -0.73 0.37 -5.33
C ILE A 94 -0.02 1.51 -6.10
N PRO A 95 1.29 1.76 -5.92
CA PRO A 95 1.96 2.83 -6.66
C PRO A 95 1.91 2.65 -8.18
N PHE A 96 2.04 1.42 -8.67
CA PHE A 96 1.90 1.10 -10.09
C PHE A 96 0.47 1.33 -10.58
N LEU A 97 -0.53 0.87 -9.82
CA LEU A 97 -1.94 1.10 -10.15
C LEU A 97 -2.28 2.61 -10.23
N GLN A 98 -1.72 3.42 -9.34
CA GLN A 98 -1.87 4.88 -9.40
C GLN A 98 -1.27 5.49 -10.67
N ASN A 99 -0.12 5.00 -11.12
CA ASN A 99 0.48 5.45 -12.38
C ASN A 99 -0.42 5.11 -13.57
N VAL A 100 -0.98 3.90 -13.63
CA VAL A 100 -1.93 3.48 -14.68
C VAL A 100 -3.17 4.38 -14.70
N LEU A 101 -3.79 4.62 -13.53
CA LEU A 101 -5.01 5.44 -13.42
C LEU A 101 -4.80 6.91 -13.76
N ASN A 102 -3.55 7.40 -13.77
CA ASN A 102 -3.19 8.77 -14.12
C ASN A 102 -2.68 8.90 -15.57
N ASN A 103 -2.47 7.79 -16.29
CA ASN A 103 -2.02 7.80 -17.68
C ASN A 103 -3.16 8.23 -18.62
N GLN A 104 -2.85 9.13 -19.57
CA GLN A 104 -3.86 9.70 -20.47
C GLN A 104 -4.46 8.68 -21.43
N GLN A 105 -3.70 7.69 -21.91
CA GLN A 105 -4.22 6.64 -22.79
C GLN A 105 -5.25 5.78 -22.03
N PHE A 106 -4.96 5.44 -20.78
CA PHE A 106 -5.90 4.72 -19.92
C PHE A 106 -7.18 5.52 -19.69
N LEU A 107 -7.07 6.82 -19.35
CA LEU A 107 -8.22 7.70 -19.14
C LEU A 107 -9.05 7.94 -20.41
N ALA A 108 -8.41 7.94 -21.58
CA ALA A 108 -9.09 8.05 -22.87
C ALA A 108 -9.72 6.71 -23.33
N GLY A 109 -9.38 5.59 -22.67
CA GLY A 109 -9.82 4.26 -23.09
C GLY A 109 -9.15 3.76 -24.37
N THR A 110 -8.02 4.36 -24.75
CA THR A 110 -7.25 4.03 -25.97
C THR A 110 -6.09 3.10 -25.62
N VAL A 111 -6.39 1.99 -24.94
CA VAL A 111 -5.39 1.01 -24.49
C VAL A 111 -5.63 -0.34 -25.16
N ASP A 112 -4.56 -1.06 -25.43
CA ASP A 112 -4.60 -2.45 -25.87
C ASP A 112 -3.74 -3.34 -24.95
N THR A 113 -3.42 -4.54 -25.40
CA THR A 113 -2.63 -5.50 -24.61
C THR A 113 -1.16 -5.11 -24.46
N GLN A 114 -0.63 -4.22 -25.31
CA GLN A 114 0.76 -3.76 -25.28
C GLN A 114 0.94 -2.49 -24.44
N PHE A 115 -0.16 -1.81 -24.08
CA PHE A 115 -0.15 -0.57 -23.29
C PHE A 115 0.86 -0.55 -22.13
N ILE A 116 0.93 -1.60 -21.31
CA ILE A 116 1.85 -1.61 -20.16
C ILE A 116 3.32 -1.67 -20.62
N ASP A 117 3.61 -2.46 -21.65
CA ASP A 117 4.97 -2.63 -22.19
C ASP A 117 5.45 -1.36 -22.93
N GLU A 118 4.53 -0.63 -23.55
CA GLU A 118 4.80 0.61 -24.29
C GLU A 118 4.93 1.85 -23.41
N ASN A 119 4.53 1.78 -22.14
CA ASN A 119 4.56 2.90 -21.19
C ASN A 119 5.52 2.59 -20.01
N PRO A 120 6.85 2.59 -20.22
CA PRO A 120 7.83 2.25 -19.18
C PRO A 120 7.86 3.26 -18.03
N ASP A 121 7.31 4.46 -18.22
CA ASP A 121 7.09 5.47 -17.19
C ASP A 121 6.13 5.00 -16.08
N LEU A 122 5.27 4.02 -16.35
CA LEU A 122 4.40 3.41 -15.34
C LEU A 122 5.20 2.77 -14.19
N PHE A 123 6.46 2.38 -14.42
CA PHE A 123 7.34 1.79 -13.41
C PHE A 123 8.18 2.84 -12.67
N GLN A 124 8.07 4.13 -13.01
CA GLN A 124 8.72 5.21 -12.26
C GLN A 124 7.91 5.51 -11.00
N LEU A 125 8.15 4.71 -9.96
CA LEU A 125 7.40 4.80 -8.70
C LEU A 125 7.87 6.00 -7.88
N ARG A 126 6.92 6.79 -7.40
CA ARG A 126 7.21 7.86 -6.43
C ARG A 126 7.34 7.24 -5.04
N PRO A 127 8.50 7.33 -4.36
CA PRO A 127 8.66 6.79 -3.03
C PRO A 127 7.74 7.53 -2.05
N ALA A 128 6.89 6.78 -1.35
CA ALA A 128 6.07 7.35 -0.29
C ALA A 128 6.96 7.84 0.86
N GLN A 129 6.78 9.07 1.29
CA GLN A 129 7.54 9.61 2.41
C GLN A 129 7.04 9.04 3.73
N ASN A 130 7.95 8.46 4.52
CA ASN A 130 7.64 7.87 5.82
C ASN A 130 8.09 8.75 7.00
N ARG A 131 7.72 10.04 6.97
CA ARG A 131 8.19 11.05 7.94
C ARG A 131 7.77 10.74 9.38
N ALA A 132 6.48 10.42 9.59
CA ALA A 132 5.95 10.15 10.92
C ALA A 132 6.59 8.92 11.57
N GLN A 133 6.79 7.83 10.84
CA GLN A 133 7.42 6.62 11.40
C GLN A 133 8.91 6.85 11.69
N LYS A 134 9.64 7.59 10.83
CA LYS A 134 11.02 7.99 11.12
C LYS A 134 11.11 8.81 12.40
N LEU A 135 10.17 9.74 12.62
CA LEU A 135 10.11 10.55 13.84
C LEU A 135 9.76 9.71 15.08
N LEU A 136 8.75 8.84 14.99
CA LEU A 136 8.37 7.93 16.09
C LEU A 136 9.51 6.98 16.46
N HIS A 137 10.21 6.44 15.45
CA HIS A 137 11.39 5.61 15.67
C HIS A 137 12.50 6.39 16.38
N TYR A 138 12.78 7.63 15.95
CA TYR A 138 13.77 8.48 16.62
C TYR A 138 13.39 8.76 18.09
N LEU A 139 12.14 9.16 18.35
CA LEU A 139 11.65 9.42 19.71
C LEU A 139 11.74 8.16 20.58
N GLY A 140 11.32 7.01 20.07
CA GLY A 140 11.43 5.73 20.78
C GLY A 140 12.88 5.38 21.10
N HIS A 141 13.78 5.54 20.13
CA HIS A 141 15.20 5.29 20.33
C HIS A 141 15.81 6.19 21.40
N VAL A 142 15.53 7.50 21.38
CA VAL A 142 16.05 8.45 22.36
C VAL A 142 15.51 8.18 23.76
N MET A 143 14.22 7.81 23.89
CA MET A 143 13.61 7.50 25.19
C MET A 143 14.19 6.23 25.83
N VAL A 144 14.50 5.21 25.02
CA VAL A 144 15.04 3.92 25.50
C VAL A 144 16.55 4.00 25.71
N ASN A 145 17.30 4.49 24.72
CA ASN A 145 18.76 4.42 24.70
C ASN A 145 19.44 5.72 25.17
N GLY A 146 18.68 6.78 25.41
CA GLY A 146 19.20 8.12 25.62
C GLY A 146 19.63 8.81 24.31
N PRO A 147 19.95 10.10 24.36
CA PRO A 147 20.40 10.85 23.19
C PRO A 147 21.86 10.54 22.83
N SER A 148 22.16 10.36 21.54
CA SER A 148 23.53 10.12 21.05
C SER A 148 24.44 11.36 21.11
N THR A 149 23.86 12.56 21.22
CA THR A 149 24.58 13.83 21.36
C THR A 149 24.26 14.47 22.71
N PRO A 150 25.19 15.18 23.34
CA PRO A 150 24.91 15.90 24.58
C PRO A 150 23.83 16.96 24.32
N ILE A 151 22.63 16.77 24.88
CA ILE A 151 21.55 17.75 24.82
C ILE A 151 21.62 18.58 26.11
N PRO A 152 21.36 19.90 26.08
CA PRO A 152 21.34 20.74 27.30
C PRO A 152 20.34 20.25 28.36
N VAL A 153 19.35 19.46 27.93
CA VAL A 153 18.35 18.84 28.78
C VAL A 153 18.88 17.49 29.26
N LYS A 154 19.00 17.30 30.59
CA LYS A 154 19.27 16.00 31.22
C LYS A 154 18.07 15.07 31.07
N ALA A 155 17.82 14.57 29.86
CA ALA A 155 16.89 13.47 29.67
C ALA A 155 17.58 12.18 30.12
N SER A 156 17.20 11.69 31.31
CA SER A 156 17.64 10.37 31.77
C SER A 156 16.98 9.29 30.90
N PRO A 157 17.70 8.23 30.51
CA PRO A 157 17.10 7.06 29.85
C PRO A 157 15.95 6.49 30.69
N SER A 158 15.04 5.77 30.04
CA SER A 158 13.98 5.05 30.77
C SER A 158 14.59 4.16 31.87
N PRO A 159 14.09 4.21 33.11
CA PRO A 159 14.57 3.34 34.18
C PRO A 159 14.12 1.88 33.99
N THR A 160 13.16 1.64 33.09
CA THR A 160 12.70 0.30 32.74
C THR A 160 13.65 -0.37 31.77
N ASP A 161 14.17 -1.53 32.17
CA ASP A 161 14.84 -2.46 31.26
C ASP A 161 13.78 -2.99 30.28
N PRO A 162 13.87 -2.70 28.96
CA PRO A 162 12.88 -3.14 28.00
C PRO A 162 12.89 -4.66 27.93
N LEU A 163 11.71 -5.28 28.01
CA LEU A 163 11.54 -6.68 27.66
C LEU A 163 11.92 -6.87 26.19
N VAL A 164 13.14 -7.37 25.96
CA VAL A 164 13.61 -7.72 24.62
C VAL A 164 12.72 -8.86 24.11
N PRO A 165 11.92 -8.64 23.06
CA PRO A 165 11.09 -9.70 22.51
C PRO A 165 12.00 -10.80 21.98
N ALA A 166 11.61 -12.07 22.21
CA ALA A 166 12.29 -13.18 21.57
C ALA A 166 12.15 -13.03 20.04
N VAL A 167 13.24 -12.65 19.39
CA VAL A 167 13.29 -12.61 17.92
C VAL A 167 13.33 -14.06 17.47
N PRO A 168 12.35 -14.55 16.68
CA PRO A 168 12.48 -15.86 16.07
C PRO A 168 13.73 -15.78 15.19
N ILE A 169 14.72 -16.63 15.47
CA ILE A 169 15.80 -16.90 14.53
C ILE A 169 15.11 -17.59 13.35
N GLY A 170 14.67 -16.80 12.37
CA GLY A 170 14.27 -17.35 11.08
C GLY A 170 15.43 -18.15 10.50
N PRO A 171 15.17 -19.17 9.65
CA PRO A 171 16.24 -19.96 9.08
C PRO A 171 17.21 -19.05 8.29
N PRO A 172 18.50 -19.43 8.23
CA PRO A 172 19.54 -18.65 7.55
C PRO A 172 19.26 -18.40 6.07
#